data_AF-A0A947JX73-F1
#
_entry.id   AF-A0A947JX73-F1
#
_cell.length_a   1.000
_cell.length_b   1.000
_cell.length_c   1.000
_cell.angle_alpha   90.00
_cell.angle_beta   90.00
_cell.angle_gamma   90.00
#
_symmetry.space_group_name_H-M   'P 1'
#
loop_
_entity.id
_entity.type
_entity.pdbx_description
1 polymer ?
#
loop_
_entity_poly.entity_id
_entity_poly.type
_entity_poly.pdbx_seq_one_letter_code
_entity_poly.pdbx_strand_id
1 'polypeptide(L)'
;MPKPDIHRMIRVDQAGEFGATRIYAGQLAVMGDRGPHSAEIAGMAEQEAQHRAKFDALMARRGVRPTALQPFWSVAGYALGAATALLGPEAAMACTAAVEEEIDRHYSDQLDELEEDGGDPELAG
;
A
#
# COMPACT_ATOMS: atom_id res chain seq x y z
N MET A 1 -5.17 -25.31 11.82
CA MET A 1 -4.39 -24.75 10.69
C MET A 1 -2.96 -24.52 11.13
N PRO A 2 -1.98 -24.37 10.23
CA PRO A 2 -0.69 -23.79 10.61
C PRO A 2 -0.91 -22.36 11.11
N LYS A 3 -0.15 -21.95 12.13
CA LYS A 3 -0.25 -20.59 12.70
C LYS A 3 0.13 -19.52 11.67
N PRO A 4 -0.50 -18.33 11.70
CA PRO A 4 -0.15 -17.23 10.81
C PRO A 4 1.32 -16.88 10.91
N ASP A 5 1.97 -16.73 9.75
CA ASP A 5 3.33 -16.22 9.68
C ASP A 5 3.31 -14.70 9.77
N ILE A 6 3.38 -14.21 11.00
CA ILE A 6 3.41 -12.78 11.34
C ILE A 6 4.52 -12.03 10.59
N HIS A 7 5.68 -12.65 10.35
CA HIS A 7 6.78 -12.02 9.62
C HIS A 7 6.49 -11.92 8.13
N ARG A 8 5.68 -12.83 7.58
CA ARG A 8 5.17 -12.73 6.22
C ARG A 8 4.11 -11.63 6.13
N MET A 9 3.13 -11.60 7.03
CA MET A 9 2.05 -10.59 7.03
C MET A 9 2.61 -9.17 7.00
N ILE A 10 3.42 -8.82 8.00
CA ILE A 10 4.06 -7.50 8.11
C ILE A 10 4.83 -7.12 6.84
N ARG A 11 5.51 -8.08 6.21
CA ARG A 11 6.30 -7.84 4.99
C ARG A 11 5.41 -7.62 3.77
N VAL A 12 4.30 -8.34 3.69
CA VAL A 12 3.34 -8.19 2.60
C VAL A 12 2.63 -6.85 2.73
N ASP A 13 2.17 -6.48 3.94
CA ASP A 13 1.54 -5.19 4.21
C ASP A 13 2.49 -4.06 3.85
N GLN A 14 3.71 -4.08 4.38
CA GLN A 14 4.70 -3.05 4.08
C GLN A 14 5.01 -2.95 2.58
N ALA A 15 4.99 -4.06 1.85
CA ALA A 15 5.21 -4.07 0.41
C ALA A 15 4.01 -3.50 -0.37
N GLY A 16 2.77 -3.78 0.08
CA GLY A 16 1.54 -3.21 -0.47
C GLY A 16 1.53 -1.69 -0.32
N GLU A 17 1.73 -1.24 0.92
CA GLU A 17 1.83 0.17 1.33
C GLU A 17 2.91 0.94 0.56
N PHE A 18 4.07 0.29 0.38
CA PHE A 18 5.13 0.80 -0.46
C PHE A 18 4.69 0.94 -1.93
N GLY A 19 4.00 -0.08 -2.48
CA GLY A 19 3.52 -0.09 -3.85
C GLY A 19 2.52 1.03 -4.13
N ALA A 20 1.51 1.19 -3.29
CA ALA A 20 0.50 2.24 -3.40
C ALA A 20 1.12 3.64 -3.31
N THR A 21 2.03 3.88 -2.35
CA THR A 21 2.81 5.13 -2.29
C THR A 21 3.50 5.45 -3.62
N ARG A 22 4.03 4.43 -4.32
CA ARG A 22 4.70 4.61 -5.61
C ARG A 22 3.71 4.89 -6.74
N ILE A 23 2.54 4.26 -6.73
CA ILE A 23 1.45 4.53 -7.69
C ILE A 23 1.00 5.98 -7.56
N TYR A 24 0.71 6.46 -6.34
CA TYR A 24 0.31 7.84 -6.10
C TYR A 24 1.38 8.85 -6.52
N ALA A 25 2.66 8.56 -6.24
CA ALA A 25 3.76 9.39 -6.72
C ALA A 25 3.82 9.46 -8.26
N GLY A 26 3.52 8.36 -8.96
CA GLY A 26 3.44 8.33 -10.42
C GLY A 26 2.28 9.15 -10.97
N GLN A 27 1.09 9.03 -10.37
CA GLN A 27 -0.09 9.79 -10.76
C GLN A 27 0.14 11.30 -10.58
N LEU A 28 0.62 11.71 -9.41
CA LEU A 28 0.88 13.13 -9.08
C LEU A 28 1.95 13.74 -9.99
N ALA A 29 2.95 12.96 -10.42
CA ALA A 29 3.97 13.45 -11.34
C ALA A 29 3.40 13.84 -12.72
N VAL A 30 2.28 13.24 -13.12
CA VAL A 30 1.61 13.53 -14.40
C VAL A 30 0.51 14.58 -14.21
N MET A 31 -0.29 14.46 -13.16
CA MET A 31 -1.48 15.31 -12.93
C MET A 31 -1.11 16.70 -12.38
N GLY A 32 0.05 16.83 -11.73
CA GLY A 32 0.47 18.06 -11.08
C GLY A 32 -0.35 18.38 -9.83
N ASP A 33 -0.40 19.66 -9.47
CA ASP A 33 -1.00 20.17 -8.23
C ASP A 33 -2.43 20.72 -8.39
N ARG A 34 -2.82 21.01 -9.64
CA ARG A 34 -4.07 21.71 -9.98
C ARG A 34 -4.95 20.95 -10.97
N GLY A 35 -4.57 19.71 -11.32
CA GLY A 35 -5.38 18.85 -12.16
C GLY A 35 -6.66 18.36 -11.44
N PRO A 36 -7.67 17.90 -12.18
CA PRO A 36 -8.81 17.19 -11.59
C PRO A 36 -8.32 16.07 -10.67
N HIS A 37 -8.93 15.90 -9.50
CA HIS A 37 -8.57 14.89 -8.49
C HIS A 37 -7.14 14.95 -7.92
N SER A 38 -6.29 15.91 -8.31
CA SER A 38 -4.90 15.97 -7.83
C SER A 38 -4.79 16.18 -6.32
N ALA A 39 -5.67 17.01 -5.76
CA ALA A 39 -5.72 17.24 -4.31
C ALA A 39 -6.22 16.01 -3.54
N GLU A 40 -7.15 15.25 -4.11
CA GLU A 40 -7.67 14.01 -3.53
C GLU A 40 -6.58 12.93 -3.50
N ILE A 41 -5.92 12.69 -4.64
CA ILE A 41 -4.79 11.76 -4.74
C ILE A 41 -3.63 12.18 -3.83
N ALA A 42 -3.36 13.47 -3.69
CA ALA A 42 -2.34 13.96 -2.74
C ALA A 42 -2.71 13.66 -1.28
N GLY A 43 -3.99 13.78 -0.93
CA GLY A 43 -4.50 13.40 0.39
C GLY A 43 -4.37 11.91 0.66
N MET A 44 -4.69 11.07 -0.34
CA MET A 44 -4.52 9.61 -0.24
C MET A 44 -3.04 9.22 -0.15
N ALA A 45 -2.17 9.86 -0.93
CA ALA A 45 -0.73 9.63 -0.88
C ALA A 45 -0.13 9.90 0.51
N GLU A 46 -0.63 10.92 1.20
CA GLU A 46 -0.21 11.25 2.57
C GLU A 46 -0.70 10.22 3.58
N GLN A 47 -1.94 9.72 3.44
CA GLN A 47 -2.47 8.64 4.28
C GLN A 47 -1.64 7.36 4.13
N GLU A 48 -1.36 6.98 2.88
CA GLU A 48 -0.54 5.80 2.58
C GLU A 48 0.90 5.94 3.08
N ALA A 49 1.47 7.15 3.01
CA ALA A 49 2.80 7.40 3.57
C ALA A 49 2.84 7.17 5.10
N GLN A 50 1.76 7.51 5.81
CA GLN A 50 1.64 7.28 7.25
C GLN A 50 1.46 5.80 7.59
N HIS A 51 0.61 5.09 6.84
CA HIS A 51 0.45 3.64 6.97
C HIS A 51 1.77 2.90 6.71
N ARG A 52 2.44 3.21 5.59
CA ARG A 52 3.78 2.70 5.29
C ARG A 52 4.76 2.98 6.43
N ALA A 53 4.78 4.18 6.99
CA ALA A 53 5.67 4.51 8.11
C ALA A 53 5.40 3.66 9.36
N LYS A 54 4.12 3.35 9.64
CA LYS A 54 3.73 2.41 10.71
C LYS A 54 4.31 1.03 10.46
N PHE A 55 4.18 0.50 9.25
CA PHE A 55 4.73 -0.83 8.90
C PHE A 55 6.26 -0.86 8.83
N ASP A 56 6.91 0.19 8.32
CA ASP A 56 8.37 0.31 8.32
C ASP A 56 8.91 0.28 9.77
N ALA A 57 8.23 0.97 10.71
CA ALA A 57 8.57 0.94 12.13
C ALA A 57 8.30 -0.43 12.77
N LEU A 58 7.19 -1.09 12.41
CA LEU A 58 6.85 -2.43 12.88
C LEU A 58 7.86 -3.47 12.41
N MET A 59 8.27 -3.40 11.14
CA MET A 59 9.33 -4.22 10.57
C MET A 59 10.64 -4.08 11.33
N ALA A 60 11.08 -2.84 11.58
CA ALA A 60 12.30 -2.57 12.32
C ALA A 60 12.24 -3.14 13.74
N ARG A 61 11.13 -2.94 14.45
CA ARG A 61 10.93 -3.46 15.81
C ARG A 61 10.92 -4.98 15.89
N ARG A 62 10.35 -5.65 14.89
CA ARG A 62 10.18 -7.12 14.88
C ARG A 62 11.25 -7.86 14.09
N GLY A 63 12.25 -7.16 13.55
CA GLY A 63 13.33 -7.76 12.78
C GLY A 63 12.88 -8.38 11.46
N VAL A 64 11.77 -7.89 10.89
CA VAL A 64 11.26 -8.33 9.58
C VAL A 64 12.09 -7.65 8.50
N ARG A 65 12.53 -8.41 7.50
CA ARG A 65 13.27 -7.86 6.35
C ARG A 65 12.29 -7.52 5.22
N PRO A 66 12.48 -6.40 4.50
CA PRO A 66 11.62 -6.04 3.37
C PRO A 66 11.75 -7.10 2.27
N THR A 67 10.81 -7.09 1.35
CA THR A 67 10.89 -7.95 0.16
C THR A 67 12.11 -7.59 -0.67
N ALA A 68 12.83 -8.61 -1.18
CA ALA A 68 13.97 -8.40 -2.07
C ALA A 68 13.56 -7.76 -3.42
N LEU A 69 12.27 -7.85 -3.78
CA LEU A 69 11.70 -7.27 -4.99
C LEU A 69 11.34 -5.79 -4.86
N GLN A 70 11.60 -5.15 -3.70
CA GLN A 70 11.23 -3.75 -3.46
C GLN A 70 11.73 -2.78 -4.54
N PRO A 71 12.97 -2.87 -5.07
CA PRO A 71 13.42 -1.98 -6.14
C PRO A 71 12.62 -2.15 -7.44
N PHE A 72 12.20 -3.38 -7.75
CA PHE A 72 11.36 -3.67 -8.91
C PHE A 72 9.98 -3.05 -8.74
N TRP A 73 9.33 -3.28 -7.59
CA TRP A 73 8.02 -2.69 -7.29
C TRP A 73 8.04 -1.17 -7.24
N SER A 74 9.17 -0.57 -6.85
CA SER A 74 9.36 0.88 -6.85
C SER A 74 9.19 1.50 -8.23
N VAL A 75 9.75 0.85 -9.24
CA VAL A 75 9.68 1.27 -10.65
C VAL A 75 8.32 0.92 -11.22
N ALA A 76 7.84 -0.31 -10.99
CA ALA A 76 6.57 -0.79 -11.54
C ALA A 76 5.37 0.03 -11.04
N GLY A 77 5.27 0.28 -9.73
CA GLY A 77 4.17 1.08 -9.14
C GLY A 77 4.18 2.52 -9.68
N TYR A 78 5.34 3.15 -9.73
CA TYR A 78 5.46 4.51 -10.30
C TYR A 78 5.08 4.56 -11.77
N ALA A 79 5.57 3.62 -12.58
CA ALA A 79 5.23 3.55 -13.99
C ALA A 79 3.74 3.29 -14.21
N LEU A 80 3.11 2.43 -13.40
CA LEU A 80 1.68 2.17 -13.46
C LEU A 80 0.87 3.42 -13.15
N GLY A 81 1.20 4.13 -12.06
CA GLY A 81 0.52 5.37 -11.68
C GLY A 81 0.67 6.48 -12.72
N ALA A 82 1.87 6.65 -13.27
CA ALA A 82 2.10 7.61 -14.34
C ALA A 82 1.32 7.22 -15.62
N ALA A 83 1.30 5.93 -15.98
CA ALA A 83 0.58 5.46 -17.15
C ALA A 83 -0.94 5.67 -17.02
N THR A 84 -1.54 5.39 -15.86
CA THR A 84 -2.98 5.59 -15.65
C THR A 84 -3.35 7.07 -15.64
N ALA A 85 -2.52 7.93 -15.02
CA ALA A 85 -2.72 9.37 -15.08
C ALA A 85 -2.57 9.96 -16.49
N LEU A 86 -1.68 9.41 -17.33
CA LEU A 86 -1.57 9.79 -18.74
C LEU A 86 -2.81 9.42 -19.56
N LEU A 87 -3.54 8.37 -19.17
CA LEU A 87 -4.81 7.99 -19.79
C LEU A 87 -5.98 8.89 -19.38
N GLY A 88 -5.88 9.56 -18.22
CA GLY A 88 -6.81 10.59 -17.77
C GLY A 88 -7.09 10.51 -16.26
N PRO A 89 -7.71 11.56 -15.68
CA PRO A 89 -8.03 11.62 -14.25
C PRO A 89 -8.92 10.47 -13.77
N GLU A 90 -9.89 10.05 -14.58
CA GLU A 90 -10.81 8.97 -14.24
C GLU A 90 -10.10 7.61 -14.24
N ALA A 91 -9.14 7.41 -15.13
CA ALA A 91 -8.32 6.20 -15.16
C ALA A 91 -7.36 6.15 -13.96
N ALA A 92 -6.81 7.29 -13.54
CA ALA A 92 -6.06 7.40 -12.30
C ALA A 92 -6.92 7.03 -11.10
N MET A 93 -8.13 7.61 -10.98
CA MET A 93 -9.04 7.31 -9.87
C MET A 93 -9.51 5.84 -9.87
N ALA A 94 -9.75 5.24 -11.03
CA ALA A 94 -10.08 3.82 -11.12
C ALA A 94 -8.92 2.93 -10.66
N CYS A 95 -7.68 3.29 -11.01
CA CYS A 95 -6.48 2.61 -10.50
C CYS A 95 -6.38 2.74 -8.97
N THR A 96 -6.62 3.94 -8.45
CA THR A 96 -6.59 4.23 -7.01
C THR A 96 -7.65 3.40 -6.27
N ALA A 97 -8.90 3.40 -6.73
CA ALA A 97 -9.97 2.61 -6.13
C ALA A 97 -9.66 1.10 -6.13
N ALA A 98 -9.10 0.58 -7.22
CA ALA A 98 -8.72 -0.83 -7.31
C ALA A 98 -7.59 -1.20 -6.36
N VAL A 99 -6.66 -0.29 -6.09
CA VAL A 99 -5.57 -0.49 -5.13
C VAL A 99 -6.11 -0.51 -3.70
N GLU A 100 -6.92 0.48 -3.33
CA GLU A 100 -7.54 0.55 -2.00
C GLU A 100 -8.42 -0.68 -1.72
N GLU A 101 -9.22 -1.12 -2.68
CA GLU A 101 -10.05 -2.32 -2.52
C GLU A 101 -9.19 -3.58 -2.23
N GLU A 102 -8.04 -3.71 -2.89
CA GLU A 102 -7.14 -4.84 -2.67
C GLU A 102 -6.44 -4.76 -1.30
N ILE A 103 -6.05 -3.56 -0.86
CA ILE A 103 -5.46 -3.34 0.47
C ILE A 103 -6.48 -3.68 1.57
N ASP A 104 -7.69 -3.14 1.47
CA ASP A 104 -8.78 -3.39 2.42
C ASP A 104 -9.13 -4.87 2.52
N ARG A 105 -9.19 -5.56 1.37
CA ARG A 105 -9.41 -7.00 1.32
C ARG A 105 -8.27 -7.75 2.00
N HIS A 106 -7.02 -7.37 1.74
CA HIS A 106 -5.87 -8.00 2.36
C HIS A 106 -5.86 -7.85 3.89
N TYR A 107 -6.21 -6.67 4.40
CA TYR A 107 -6.33 -6.45 5.84
C TYR A 107 -7.47 -7.25 6.45
N SER A 108 -8.62 -7.31 5.78
CA SER A 108 -9.75 -8.11 6.25
C SER A 108 -9.38 -9.60 6.35
N ASP A 109 -8.74 -10.15 5.31
CA ASP A 109 -8.29 -11.55 5.29
C ASP A 109 -7.26 -11.83 6.40
N GLN A 110 -6.36 -10.88 6.67
CA GLN A 110 -5.37 -11.01 7.75
C GLN A 110 -5.98 -10.92 9.14
N LEU A 111 -6.98 -10.06 9.33
CA LEU A 111 -7.72 -9.96 10.60
C LEU A 111 -8.44 -11.26 10.90
N ASP A 112 -9.11 -11.85 9.90
CA ASP A 112 -9.76 -13.15 10.02
C ASP A 112 -8.73 -14.24 10.43
N GLU A 113 -7.54 -14.27 9.80
CA GLU A 113 -6.47 -15.21 10.16
C GLU A 113 -5.94 -15.00 11.59
N LEU A 114 -5.89 -13.76 12.08
CA LEU A 114 -5.46 -13.45 13.45
C LEU A 114 -6.51 -13.83 14.50
N GLU A 115 -7.80 -13.61 14.21
CA GLU A 115 -8.91 -13.95 15.11
C GLU A 115 -8.98 -15.45 15.38
N GLU A 116 -8.70 -16.28 14.37
CA GLU A 116 -8.73 -17.74 14.48
C GLU A 116 -7.62 -18.30 15.41
N ASP A 117 -6.49 -17.61 15.56
CA ASP A 117 -5.28 -18.15 16.23
C ASP A 117 -4.85 -17.42 17.53
N GLY A 118 -5.74 -16.60 18.10
CA GLY A 118 -5.54 -15.95 19.40
C GLY A 118 -4.88 -14.56 19.34
N GLY A 119 -4.75 -14.00 18.13
CA GLY A 119 -4.53 -12.58 17.86
C GLY A 119 -3.10 -12.04 18.02
N ASP A 120 -2.84 -10.95 17.30
CA ASP A 120 -1.73 -10.02 17.56
C ASP A 120 -2.31 -8.60 17.66
N PRO A 121 -2.42 -8.02 18.87
CA PRO A 121 -3.15 -6.77 19.08
C PRO A 121 -2.50 -5.55 18.40
N GLU A 122 -1.25 -5.62 17.95
CA GLU A 122 -0.63 -4.54 17.17
C GLU A 122 -0.90 -4.63 15.67
N LEU A 123 -1.30 -5.81 15.18
CA LEU A 123 -1.74 -6.02 13.80
C LEU A 123 -3.27 -5.95 13.66
N ALA A 124 -3.99 -6.16 14.75
CA ALA A 124 -5.45 -6.09 14.80
C ALA A 124 -6.03 -4.66 14.90
N GLY A 125 -5.21 -3.61 14.78
CA GLY A 125 -5.64 -2.21 14.95
C GLY A 125 -4.75 -1.18 14.27
#